data_AF-A0A830CL40-F1
#
_entry.id   AF-A0A830CL40-F1
#
_cell.length_a   1.000
_cell.length_b   1.000
_cell.length_c   1.000
_cell.angle_alpha   90.00
_cell.angle_beta   90.00
_cell.angle_gamma   90.00
#
_symmetry.space_group_name_H-M   'P 1'
#
loop_
_entity.id
_entity.type
_entity.pdbx_description
1 polymer ?
#
loop_
_entity_poly.entity_id
_entity_poly.type
_entity_poly.pdbx_seq_one_letter_code
_entity_poly.pdbx_strand_id
1 'polypeptide(L)' 'MKDQADTIGIAMRRALLVEIEGTCITRVKFENVPHEYATITGIQESVLASINA' A
#
# COMPACT_ATOMS: atom_id res chain seq x y z
N MET A 1 36.70 1.25 9.17
CA MET A 1 35.67 2.30 9.42
C MET A 1 34.69 2.50 8.26
N LYS A 2 34.86 1.89 7.07
CA LYS A 2 33.90 2.02 5.95
C LYS A 2 32.60 1.23 6.15
N ASP A 3 32.65 0.07 6.82
CA ASP A 3 31.50 -0.85 6.92
C ASP A 3 30.47 -0.48 8.00
N GLN A 4 30.85 0.41 8.92
CA GLN A 4 29.97 0.87 10.00
C GLN A 4 28.88 1.81 9.48
N ALA A 5 29.22 2.64 8.48
CA ALA A 5 28.26 3.54 7.85
C ALA A 5 27.16 2.74 7.15
N ASP A 6 27.51 1.67 6.44
CA ASP A 6 26.55 0.78 5.80
C ASP A 6 25.68 0.05 6.82
N THR A 7 26.28 -0.42 7.92
CA THR A 7 25.56 -1.09 9.01
C THR A 7 24.51 -0.17 9.63
N ILE A 8 24.90 1.07 9.93
CA ILE A 8 23.99 2.09 10.49
C ILE A 8 22.91 2.46 9.47
N GLY A 9 23.29 2.67 8.21
CA GLY A 9 22.35 3.03 7.14
C GLY A 9 21.29 1.95 6.91
N ILE A 10 21.69 0.68 6.90
CA ILE A 10 20.77 -0.45 6.75
C ILE A 10 19.86 -0.56 7.99
N ALA A 11 20.41 -0.42 9.20
CA ALA A 11 19.63 -0.48 10.43
C ALA A 11 18.58 0.65 10.48
N MET A 12 18.96 1.89 10.16
CA MET A 12 18.06 3.04 10.12
C MET A 12 16.97 2.88 9.07
N ARG A 13 17.31 2.43 7.85
CA ARG A 13 16.31 2.19 6.80
C ARG A 13 15.26 1.18 7.24
N ARG A 14 15.67 0.09 7.89
CA ARG A 14 14.77 -0.94 8.41
C ARG A 14 13.89 -0.40 9.54
N ALA A 15 14.49 0.31 10.49
CA ALA A 15 13.74 0.92 11.59
C ALA A 15 12.67 1.89 11.06
N LEU A 16 13.01 2.78 10.13
CA LEU A 16 12.05 3.73 9.58
C LEU A 16 10.93 3.07 8.76
N LEU A 17 11.20 1.96 8.06
CA LEU A 17 10.17 1.26 7.28
C LEU A 17 9.21 0.43 8.14
N VAL A 18 9.65 -0.02 9.32
CA VAL A 18 8.88 -0.92 10.20
C VAL A 18 8.21 -0.17 11.35
N GLU A 19 8.91 0.79 11.95
CA GLU A 19 8.50 1.45 13.19
C GLU A 19 7.62 2.69 12.97
N ILE A 20 7.53 3.19 11.73
CA ILE A 20 6.63 4.30 11.43
C ILE A 20 5.20 3.75 11.39
N GLU A 21 4.44 4.06 12.43
CA GLU A 21 3.01 3.80 12.48
C GLU A 21 2.31 4.52 11.32
N GLY A 22 1.54 3.76 10.54
CA GLY A 22 0.72 4.26 9.45
C GLY A 22 -0.71 3.80 9.61
N THR A 23 -1.65 4.58 9.09
CA THR A 23 -3.04 4.13 8.91
C THR A 23 -3.24 3.82 7.44
N CYS A 24 -3.73 2.61 7.15
CA CYS A 24 -4.01 2.15 5.80
C CYS A 24 -5.43 1.54 5.73
N ILE A 25 -6.07 1.67 4.58
CA ILE A 25 -7.35 1.02 4.30
C ILE A 25 -7.09 -0.48 4.14
N THR A 26 -7.59 -1.29 5.08
CA THR A 26 -7.41 -2.75 5.06
C THR A 26 -8.51 -3.49 4.30
N ARG A 27 -9.65 -2.82 4.04
CA ARG A 27 -10.78 -3.38 3.31
C ARG A 27 -11.70 -2.29 2.76
N VAL A 28 -12.22 -2.52 1.57
CA VAL A 28 -13.29 -1.73 0.94
C VAL A 28 -14.43 -2.67 0.55
N LYS A 29 -15.67 -2.20 0.63
CA LYS A 29 -16.86 -2.90 0.12
C LYS A 29 -17.58 -1.99 -0.86
N PHE A 30 -17.75 -2.46 -2.09
CA PHE A 30 -18.54 -1.79 -3.12
C PHE A 30 -19.92 -2.44 -3.18
N GLU A 31 -20.98 -1.63 -3.20
CA GLU A 31 -22.33 -2.15 -3.38
C GLU A 31 -22.53 -2.66 -4.81
N ASN A 32 -23.17 -3.82 -4.95
CA ASN A 32 -23.49 -4.44 -6.25
C ASN A 32 -22.27 -4.83 -7.12
N VAL A 33 -21.07 -4.86 -6.54
CA VAL A 33 -19.85 -5.35 -7.19
C VAL A 33 -19.53 -6.76 -6.69
N PRO A 34 -19.55 -7.79 -7.54
CA PRO A 34 -19.30 -9.16 -7.12
C PRO A 34 -17.81 -9.46 -6.87
N HIS A 35 -16.90 -8.76 -7.55
CA HIS A 35 -15.45 -8.97 -7.44
C HIS A 35 -14.66 -7.71 -7.87
N GLU A 36 -13.40 -7.64 -7.45
CA GLU A 36 -12.49 -6.50 -7.71
C GLU A 36 -12.17 -6.23 -9.19
N TYR A 37 -12.41 -7.20 -10.07
CA TYR A 37 -12.25 -7.03 -11.52
C TYR A 37 -13.50 -6.48 -12.23
N ALA A 38 -14.58 -6.19 -11.49
CA ALA A 38 -15.80 -5.69 -12.11
C ALA A 38 -15.65 -4.21 -12.47
N THR A 39 -16.32 -3.80 -13.54
CA THR A 39 -16.51 -2.40 -13.87
C THR A 39 -17.80 -1.91 -13.22
N ILE A 40 -17.73 -0.77 -12.53
CA ILE A 40 -18.92 -0.11 -12.00
C ILE A 40 -19.50 0.75 -13.12
N THR A 41 -20.77 0.55 -13.46
CA THR A 41 -21.44 1.35 -14.50
C THR A 41 -21.41 2.84 -14.13
N GLY A 42 -20.81 3.66 -14.98
CA GLY A 42 -20.66 5.11 -14.76
C GLY A 42 -19.31 5.54 -14.16
N ILE A 43 -18.40 4.61 -13.88
CA ILE A 43 -17.02 4.89 -13.47
C ILE A 43 -16.07 4.51 -14.61
N GLN A 44 -15.15 5.42 -14.95
CA GLN A 44 -14.15 5.19 -16.01
C GLN A 44 -13.07 4.19 -15.56
N GLU A 45 -12.75 4.19 -14.27
CA GLU A 45 -11.79 3.30 -13.63
C GLU A 45 -12.43 1.97 -13.19
N SER A 46 -11.63 0.90 -13.17
CA SER A 46 -12.06 -0.39 -12.62
C SER A 46 -11.94 -0.40 -11.09
N VAL A 47 -12.66 -1.32 -10.43
CA VAL A 47 -12.57 -1.48 -8.97
C VAL A 47 -11.12 -1.77 -8.52
N LEU A 48 -10.37 -2.55 -9.31
CA LEU A 48 -8.95 -2.80 -9.08
C LEU A 48 -8.10 -1.52 -9.13
N ALA A 49 -8.38 -0.61 -10.07
CA ALA A 49 -7.69 0.67 -10.15
C ALA A 49 -8.00 1.53 -8.93
N SER A 50 -9.26 1.54 -8.47
CA SER A 50 -9.66 2.30 -7.27
C SER A 50 -9.13 1.71 -5.95
N ILE A 51 -8.78 0.42 -5.89
CA ILE A 51 -8.18 -0.22 -4.70
C ILE A 51 -6.66 0.03 -4.64
N ASN A 52 -5.99 0.11 -5.78
CA ASN A 52 -4.52 0.22 -5.87
C ASN A 52 -4.02 1.66 -6.03
N ALA A 53 -4.92 2.64 -6.02
CA ALA A 53 -4.61 4.07 -6.00
C ALA A 53 -4.17 4.53 -4.60
#